data_AF-A0A1H0HR53-F1
#
_entry.id   AF-A0A1H0HR53-F1
#
_cell.length_a   1.000
_cell.length_b   1.000
_cell.length_c   1.000
_cell.angle_alpha   90.00
_cell.angle_beta   90.00
_cell.angle_gamma   90.00
#
_symmetry.space_group_name_H-M   'P 1'
#
loop_
_entity.id
_entity.type
_entity.pdbx_description
1 polymer ?
#
loop_
_entity_poly.entity_id
_entity_poly.type
_entity_poly.pdbx_seq_one_letter_code
_entity_poly.pdbx_strand_id
1 'polypeptide(L)'
;MQSKKYVFPIIIAASMALSACGTKDEKTKTDDNTQTEETTSQTSIADGAKEMKAEIADLKVRLEENDPKKAKANGENLEEIWESFEDEVKEKDADLYEQVEIPLHLIEAGVEVDPLDKDTLNKAADDLDSVLSDVEKIK
;
A
#
# COMPACT_ATOMS: atom_id res chain seq x y z
N MET A 1 -28.40 -4.82 -25.18
CA MET A 1 -27.98 -3.48 -25.66
C MET A 1 -26.56 -3.27 -25.16
N GLN A 2 -25.58 -3.32 -26.06
CA GLN A 2 -24.17 -3.09 -25.73
C GLN A 2 -23.86 -1.62 -26.02
N SER A 3 -23.39 -0.87 -25.01
CA SER A 3 -22.84 0.47 -25.21
C SER A 3 -21.40 0.48 -24.73
N LYS A 4 -20.48 0.27 -25.68
CA LYS A 4 -19.04 0.53 -25.53
C LYS A 4 -18.84 2.03 -25.43
N LYS A 5 -18.17 2.50 -24.39
CA LYS A 5 -17.73 3.89 -24.24
C LYS A 5 -16.23 3.94 -24.51
N TYR A 6 -15.86 4.57 -25.62
CA TYR A 6 -14.48 4.88 -25.98
C TYR A 6 -14.13 6.26 -25.42
N VAL A 7 -13.00 6.38 -24.72
CA VAL A 7 -12.39 7.66 -24.34
C VAL A 7 -10.99 7.70 -24.94
N PHE A 8 -10.75 8.72 -25.75
CA PHE A 8 -9.54 8.96 -26.52
C PHE A 8 -8.41 9.53 -25.64
N PRO A 9 -7.15 9.10 -25.77
CA PRO A 9 -6.01 9.79 -25.15
C PRO A 9 -5.64 11.04 -25.96
N ILE A 10 -5.58 12.19 -25.29
CA ILE A 10 -5.00 13.43 -25.83
C ILE A 10 -3.50 13.38 -25.54
N ILE A 11 -2.70 13.10 -26.58
CA ILE A 11 -1.24 13.18 -26.53
C ILE A 11 -0.83 14.65 -26.76
N ILE A 12 -0.37 15.35 -25.71
CA ILE A 12 0.31 16.64 -25.85
C ILE A 12 1.81 16.35 -25.95
N ALA A 13 2.30 16.31 -27.19
CA ALA A 13 3.71 16.23 -27.50
C ALA A 13 4.39 17.59 -27.22
N ALA A 14 5.29 17.64 -26.24
CA ALA A 14 6.22 18.73 -26.04
C ALA A 14 7.66 18.20 -26.23
N SER A 15 8.11 18.19 -27.48
CA SER A 15 9.48 17.86 -27.85
C SER A 15 10.39 19.07 -27.62
N MET A 16 11.27 18.99 -26.62
CA MET A 16 12.51 19.78 -26.58
C MET A 16 13.68 18.84 -26.88
N ALA A 17 14.12 18.87 -28.13
CA ALA A 17 15.34 18.21 -28.58
C ALA A 17 16.54 19.08 -28.24
N LEU A 18 17.48 18.56 -27.45
CA LEU A 18 18.88 18.97 -27.46
C LEU A 18 19.76 17.74 -27.52
N SER A 19 20.54 17.69 -28.60
CA SER A 19 21.36 16.59 -29.08
C SER A 19 22.53 16.26 -28.15
N ALA A 20 22.72 14.97 -27.86
CA ALA A 20 24.03 14.42 -27.51
C ALA A 20 24.31 13.20 -28.42
N CYS A 21 25.46 13.27 -29.08
CA CYS A 21 25.91 12.38 -30.15
C CYS A 21 26.26 10.98 -29.62
N GLY A 22 25.77 9.93 -30.27
CA GLY A 22 26.10 8.54 -29.97
C GLY A 22 25.56 7.59 -31.03
N THR A 23 26.39 7.33 -32.05
CA THR A 23 26.25 6.34 -33.12
C THR A 23 25.66 4.99 -32.67
N LYS A 24 24.64 4.46 -33.37
CA LYS A 24 24.71 3.21 -34.19
C LYS A 24 23.33 2.67 -34.65
N ASP A 25 23.14 2.67 -35.97
CA ASP A 25 22.33 1.79 -36.84
C ASP A 25 20.78 1.64 -36.68
N GLU A 26 20.09 1.71 -37.83
CA GLU A 26 18.64 1.77 -38.10
C GLU A 26 18.07 0.41 -38.58
N LYS A 27 16.86 -0.01 -38.11
CA LYS A 27 15.68 -0.38 -38.97
C LYS A 27 14.46 -0.99 -38.24
N THR A 28 13.31 -0.33 -38.50
CA THR A 28 11.98 -0.84 -38.96
C THR A 28 10.99 -1.57 -38.01
N LYS A 29 9.89 -0.84 -37.72
CA LYS A 29 8.44 -1.17 -37.65
C LYS A 29 7.95 -2.48 -36.98
N THR A 30 6.96 -2.39 -36.08
CA THR A 30 5.52 -2.72 -36.28
C THR A 30 4.79 -2.64 -34.93
N ASP A 31 3.48 -2.44 -35.03
CA ASP A 31 2.40 -2.21 -34.07
C ASP A 31 2.32 -3.07 -32.79
N ASP A 32 1.49 -2.55 -31.88
CA ASP A 32 0.57 -3.23 -30.96
C ASP A 32 0.95 -3.30 -29.47
N ASN A 33 0.10 -2.61 -28.69
CA ASN A 33 -0.31 -2.91 -27.31
C ASN A 33 0.79 -2.99 -26.24
N THR A 34 1.25 -1.82 -25.80
CA THR A 34 1.83 -1.68 -24.45
C THR A 34 0.68 -1.60 -23.45
N GLN A 35 0.19 -2.76 -23.06
CA GLN A 35 -0.36 -2.97 -21.73
C GLN A 35 0.73 -2.51 -20.76
N THR A 36 0.47 -1.43 -20.04
CA THR A 36 1.29 -1.02 -18.90
C THR A 36 1.20 -2.14 -17.87
N GLU A 37 2.07 -3.13 -17.99
CA GLU A 37 2.53 -3.90 -16.85
C GLU A 37 3.27 -2.90 -15.98
N GLU A 38 2.56 -2.30 -15.02
CA GLU A 38 3.24 -1.85 -13.81
C GLU A 38 3.84 -3.12 -13.20
N THR A 39 5.13 -3.32 -13.47
CA THR A 39 5.97 -4.18 -12.63
C THR A 39 6.18 -3.43 -11.32
N THR A 40 5.11 -3.23 -10.57
CA THR A 40 5.17 -3.01 -9.13
C THR A 40 5.60 -4.36 -8.60
N SER A 41 6.79 -4.43 -7.99
CA SER A 41 7.20 -5.62 -7.26
C SER A 41 6.17 -5.86 -6.16
N GLN A 42 5.16 -6.69 -6.44
CA GLN A 42 4.10 -7.03 -5.50
C GLN A 42 4.75 -7.65 -4.27
N THR A 43 4.56 -7.01 -3.11
CA THR A 43 5.01 -7.55 -1.83
C THR A 43 4.25 -8.84 -1.58
N SER A 44 4.95 -9.90 -1.15
CA SER A 44 4.27 -11.14 -0.80
C SER A 44 3.42 -10.92 0.45
N ILE A 45 2.25 -11.58 0.55
CA ILE A 45 1.37 -11.47 1.74
C ILE A 45 2.16 -11.68 3.05
N ALA A 46 3.04 -12.69 3.07
CA ALA A 46 3.83 -13.02 4.25
C ALA A 46 4.92 -12.00 4.58
N ASP A 47 5.42 -11.25 3.60
CA ASP A 47 6.41 -10.19 3.86
C ASP A 47 5.70 -8.88 4.25
N GLY A 48 4.61 -8.53 3.56
CA GLY A 48 3.77 -7.37 3.91
C GLY A 48 3.23 -7.46 5.33
N ALA A 49 2.72 -8.63 5.74
CA ALA A 49 2.26 -8.83 7.11
C ALA A 49 3.38 -8.69 8.16
N LYS A 50 4.62 -9.13 7.86
CA LYS A 50 5.77 -8.94 8.77
C LYS A 50 6.19 -7.48 8.84
N GLU A 51 6.15 -6.76 7.72
CA GLU A 51 6.44 -5.33 7.67
C GLU A 51 5.43 -4.53 8.48
N MET A 52 4.12 -4.82 8.34
CA MET A 52 3.09 -4.22 9.18
C MET A 52 3.34 -4.50 10.66
N LYS A 53 3.70 -5.74 11.05
CA LYS A 53 4.00 -6.07 12.46
C LYS A 53 5.21 -5.32 13.00
N ALA A 54 6.22 -5.07 12.17
CA ALA A 54 7.35 -4.22 12.55
C ALA A 54 6.91 -2.77 12.78
N GLU A 55 6.03 -2.24 11.92
CA GLU A 55 5.48 -0.89 12.05
C GLU A 55 4.56 -0.75 13.28
N ILE A 56 3.77 -1.79 13.60
CA ILE A 56 2.98 -1.87 14.85
C ILE A 56 3.90 -1.82 16.08
N ALA A 57 5.02 -2.53 16.04
CA ALA A 57 5.99 -2.49 17.14
C ALA A 57 6.58 -1.09 17.32
N ASP A 58 6.88 -0.36 16.24
CA ASP A 58 7.32 1.05 16.32
C ASP A 58 6.21 1.96 16.85
N LEU A 59 4.98 1.82 16.35
CA LEU A 59 3.82 2.57 16.84
C LEU A 59 3.70 2.47 18.35
N LYS A 60 3.79 1.25 18.92
CA LYS A 60 3.71 1.03 20.38
C LYS A 60 4.81 1.78 21.13
N VAL A 61 6.04 1.83 20.59
CA VAL A 61 7.12 2.67 21.15
C VAL A 61 6.76 4.16 21.10
N ARG A 62 6.16 4.65 20.01
CA ARG A 62 5.76 6.07 19.90
C ARG A 62 4.63 6.43 20.85
N LEU A 63 3.71 5.51 21.11
CA LEU A 63 2.68 5.67 22.14
C LEU A 63 3.32 5.79 23.53
N GLU A 64 4.30 4.96 23.87
CA GLU A 64 5.03 5.05 25.14
C GLU A 64 5.76 6.40 25.30
N GLU A 65 6.43 6.85 24.23
CA GLU A 65 7.17 8.12 24.19
C GLU A 65 6.26 9.37 24.23
N ASN A 66 4.94 9.22 24.04
CA ASN A 66 4.00 10.33 23.79
C ASN A 66 4.41 11.19 22.57
N ASP A 67 4.79 10.55 21.47
CA ASP A 67 5.18 11.24 20.23
C ASP A 67 4.04 11.18 19.19
N PRO A 68 3.02 12.07 19.25
CA PRO A 68 1.86 12.02 18.37
C PRO A 68 2.21 12.21 16.89
N LYS A 69 3.25 12.99 16.60
CA LYS A 69 3.69 13.19 15.22
C LYS A 69 4.19 11.89 14.60
N LYS A 70 4.98 11.11 15.34
CA LYS A 70 5.45 9.82 14.84
C LYS A 70 4.38 8.74 14.88
N ALA A 71 3.54 8.71 15.92
CA ALA A 71 2.41 7.79 15.96
C ALA A 71 1.49 7.96 14.74
N LYS A 72 1.23 9.22 14.32
CA LYS A 72 0.51 9.51 13.08
C LYS A 72 1.22 8.94 11.83
N ALA A 73 2.53 9.17 11.72
CA ALA A 73 3.30 8.62 10.60
C ALA A 73 3.28 7.07 10.59
N ASN A 74 3.26 6.42 11.75
CA ASN A 74 3.10 4.96 11.81
C ASN A 74 1.72 4.51 11.31
N GLY A 75 0.65 5.25 11.65
CA GLY A 75 -0.70 4.98 11.13
C GLY A 75 -0.76 5.07 9.61
N GLU A 76 -0.21 6.15 9.03
CA GLU A 76 -0.14 6.34 7.58
C GLU A 76 0.69 5.24 6.91
N ASN A 77 1.86 4.88 7.47
CA ASN A 77 2.69 3.81 6.93
C ASN A 77 2.01 2.43 6.98
N LEU A 78 1.22 2.13 8.03
CA LEU A 78 0.51 0.86 8.13
C LEU A 78 -0.45 0.67 6.95
N GLU A 79 -1.18 1.72 6.57
CA GLU A 79 -2.06 1.72 5.41
C GLU A 79 -1.27 1.57 4.10
N GLU A 80 -0.18 2.32 3.93
CA GLU A 80 0.67 2.21 2.73
C GLU A 80 1.23 0.78 2.54
N ILE A 81 1.62 0.10 3.63
CA ILE A 81 2.08 -1.29 3.58
C ILE A 81 0.90 -2.21 3.23
N TRP A 82 -0.26 -2.02 3.87
CA TRP A 82 -1.46 -2.82 3.63
C TRP A 82 -1.93 -2.77 2.17
N GLU A 83 -2.04 -1.56 1.61
CA GLU A 83 -2.43 -1.31 0.21
C GLU A 83 -1.58 -2.11 -0.79
N SER A 84 -0.32 -2.42 -0.45
CA SER A 84 0.60 -3.14 -1.35
C SER A 84 0.26 -4.62 -1.58
N PHE A 85 -0.58 -5.22 -0.71
CA PHE A 85 -0.94 -6.64 -0.79
C PHE A 85 -2.37 -6.98 -0.37
N GLU A 86 -3.19 -6.00 0.05
CA GLU A 86 -4.56 -6.22 0.56
C GLU A 86 -5.48 -6.95 -0.43
N ASP A 87 -5.36 -6.66 -1.73
CA ASP A 87 -6.21 -7.24 -2.78
C ASP A 87 -5.99 -8.75 -2.87
N GLU A 88 -4.74 -9.20 -2.69
CA GLU A 88 -4.40 -10.62 -2.71
C GLU A 88 -4.94 -11.34 -1.44
N VAL A 89 -4.91 -10.67 -0.28
CA VAL A 89 -5.53 -11.19 0.94
C VAL A 89 -7.04 -11.31 0.75
N LYS A 90 -7.68 -10.28 0.22
CA LYS A 90 -9.13 -10.25 -0.03
C LYS A 90 -9.58 -11.34 -1.01
N GLU A 91 -8.79 -11.61 -2.05
CA GLU A 91 -9.08 -12.69 -3.01
C GLU A 91 -9.01 -14.07 -2.34
N LYS A 92 -8.05 -14.28 -1.44
CA LYS A 92 -7.80 -15.59 -0.81
C LYS A 92 -8.64 -15.84 0.44
N ASP A 93 -8.89 -14.79 1.23
CA ASP A 93 -9.63 -14.84 2.49
C ASP A 93 -10.27 -13.48 2.81
N ALA A 94 -11.50 -13.28 2.30
CA ALA A 94 -12.24 -12.04 2.49
C ALA A 94 -12.60 -11.77 3.96
N ASP A 95 -12.83 -12.81 4.76
CA ASP A 95 -13.13 -12.66 6.19
C ASP A 95 -11.88 -12.16 6.94
N LEU A 96 -10.69 -12.63 6.55
CA LEU A 96 -9.45 -12.16 7.16
C LEU A 96 -9.08 -10.74 6.71
N TYR A 97 -9.34 -10.38 5.46
CA TYR A 97 -9.26 -9.01 4.97
C TYR A 97 -10.08 -8.06 5.86
N GLU A 98 -11.37 -8.34 6.06
CA GLU A 98 -12.23 -7.49 6.91
C GLU A 98 -11.74 -7.42 8.37
N GLN A 99 -11.11 -8.48 8.88
CA GLN A 99 -10.53 -8.50 10.23
C GLN A 99 -9.27 -7.65 10.36
N VAL A 100 -8.51 -7.41 9.29
CA VAL A 100 -7.36 -6.48 9.27
C VAL A 100 -7.84 -5.03 9.23
N GLU A 101 -8.82 -4.76 8.37
CA GLU A 101 -9.39 -3.42 8.13
C GLU A 101 -9.90 -2.73 9.40
N ILE A 102 -10.54 -3.51 10.30
CA ILE A 102 -11.15 -2.95 11.51
C ILE A 102 -10.12 -2.31 12.46
N PRO A 103 -9.11 -3.04 12.97
CA PRO A 103 -8.11 -2.46 13.84
C PRO A 103 -7.19 -1.46 13.11
N LEU A 104 -6.93 -1.64 11.81
CA LEU A 104 -6.14 -0.68 11.02
C LEU A 104 -6.79 0.70 10.98
N HIS A 105 -8.05 0.79 10.54
CA HIS A 105 -8.80 2.04 10.52
C HIS A 105 -8.96 2.67 11.92
N LEU A 106 -9.05 1.85 12.98
CA LEU A 106 -9.09 2.35 14.35
C LEU A 106 -7.78 3.02 14.74
N ILE A 107 -6.63 2.45 14.33
CA ILE A 107 -5.32 3.07 14.52
C ILE A 107 -5.25 4.39 13.77
N GLU A 108 -5.57 4.42 12.47
CA GLU A 108 -5.54 5.63 11.64
C GLU A 108 -6.38 6.76 12.24
N ALA A 109 -7.61 6.46 12.65
CA ALA A 109 -8.47 7.45 13.29
C ALA A 109 -7.94 7.86 14.69
N GLY A 110 -7.40 6.91 15.45
CA GLY A 110 -6.94 7.12 16.81
C GLY A 110 -5.68 7.98 16.91
N VAL A 111 -4.77 7.87 15.93
CA VAL A 111 -3.52 8.66 15.91
C VAL A 111 -3.74 10.14 15.56
N GLU A 112 -4.93 10.50 15.06
CA GLU A 112 -5.34 11.89 14.80
C GLU A 112 -5.92 12.60 16.04
N VAL A 113 -6.16 11.87 17.14
CA VAL A 113 -6.76 12.42 18.36
C VAL A 113 -5.70 13.10 19.25
N ASP A 114 -6.02 14.28 19.79
CA ASP A 114 -5.17 15.03 20.73
C ASP A 114 -5.92 15.30 22.07
N PRO A 115 -5.43 14.77 23.21
CA PRO A 115 -4.27 13.89 23.35
C PRO A 115 -4.56 12.47 22.85
N LEU A 116 -3.52 11.74 22.45
CA LEU A 116 -3.62 10.33 22.04
C LEU A 116 -4.32 9.49 23.12
N ASP A 117 -5.31 8.70 22.71
CA ASP A 117 -5.88 7.63 23.54
C ASP A 117 -5.02 6.37 23.41
N LYS A 118 -3.99 6.29 24.27
CA LYS A 118 -3.01 5.21 24.22
C LYS A 118 -3.59 3.84 24.51
N ASP A 119 -4.61 3.73 25.36
CA ASP A 119 -5.19 2.43 25.71
C ASP A 119 -5.94 1.87 24.51
N THR A 120 -6.73 2.72 23.85
CA THR A 120 -7.42 2.39 22.60
C THR A 120 -6.43 2.04 21.49
N LEU A 121 -5.37 2.84 21.31
CA LEU A 121 -4.36 2.60 20.27
C LEU A 121 -3.53 1.33 20.53
N ASN A 122 -3.12 1.05 21.77
CA ASN A 122 -2.43 -0.20 22.08
C ASN A 122 -3.33 -1.42 21.87
N LYS A 123 -4.62 -1.32 22.20
CA LYS A 123 -5.56 -2.42 21.97
C LYS A 123 -5.73 -2.72 20.49
N ALA A 124 -5.87 -1.69 19.65
CA ALA A 124 -5.99 -1.87 18.22
C ALA A 124 -4.68 -2.38 17.58
N ALA A 125 -3.53 -1.90 18.06
CA ALA A 125 -2.21 -2.43 17.68
C ALA A 125 -2.07 -3.94 17.99
N ASP A 126 -2.49 -4.38 19.18
CA ASP A 126 -2.47 -5.80 19.56
C ASP A 126 -3.45 -6.64 18.73
N ASP A 127 -4.64 -6.10 18.43
CA ASP A 127 -5.63 -6.79 17.58
C ASP A 127 -5.12 -6.95 16.15
N LEU A 128 -4.52 -5.90 15.58
CA LEU A 128 -3.93 -5.94 14.24
C LEU A 128 -2.77 -6.95 14.18
N ASP A 129 -1.83 -6.93 15.15
CA ASP A 129 -0.71 -7.90 15.22
C ASP A 129 -1.21 -9.35 15.30
N SER A 130 -2.29 -9.58 16.06
CA SER A 130 -2.91 -10.89 16.19
C SER A 130 -3.48 -11.37 14.85
N VAL A 131 -4.26 -10.54 14.14
CA VAL A 131 -4.85 -10.93 12.85
C VAL A 131 -3.78 -11.11 11.78
N LEU A 132 -2.74 -10.27 11.77
CA LEU A 132 -1.63 -10.39 10.83
C LEU A 132 -0.86 -11.71 10.97
N SER A 133 -0.86 -12.31 12.16
CA SER A 133 -0.29 -13.64 12.36
C SER A 133 -1.05 -14.75 11.63
N ASP A 134 -2.32 -14.55 11.30
CA ASP A 134 -3.09 -15.43 10.43
C ASP A 134 -2.91 -15.08 8.95
N VAL A 135 -2.78 -13.78 8.63
CA VAL A 135 -2.47 -13.31 7.26
C VAL A 135 -1.14 -13.88 6.77
N GLU A 136 -0.10 -13.92 7.62
CA GLU A 136 1.20 -14.52 7.32
C GLU A 136 1.12 -16.00 6.87
N LYS A 137 0.04 -16.72 7.20
CA LYS A 137 -0.13 -18.15 6.91
C LYS A 137 -0.86 -18.39 5.58
N ILE A 138 -1.38 -17.35 4.94
CA ILE A 138 -2.00 -17.43 3.61
C ILE A 138 -0.94 -17.87 2.58
N LYS A 139 -1.32 -18.74 1.65
CA LYS A 139 -0.43 -19.36 0.65
C LYS A 139 -0.61 -18.78 -0.74
#